data_AF-T1KA12-F1
#
_entry.id   AF-T1KA12-F1
#
_cell.length_a   1.000
_cell.length_b   1.000
_cell.length_c   1.000
_cell.angle_alpha   90.00
_cell.angle_beta   90.00
_cell.angle_gamma   90.00
#
_symmetry.space_group_name_H-M   'P 1'
#
loop_
_entity.id
_entity.type
_entity.pdbx_description
1 polymer ?
#
loop_
_entity_poly.entity_id
_entity_poly.type
_entity_poly.pdbx_seq_one_letter_code
_entity_poly.pdbx_strand_id
1 'polypeptide(L)'
;MGTVLPWVNYLEICTINDELSRMDEAFIFRIFKSQHLRMSYISSEGVYLVHDETVNEPEIKLVLFEKDSVTSQYRRVGWRNRLVPPNSCAAIHCFPPMLIEKPLPVSTLLNIEISVPREKEEIQKYLFPDDWWKDIEPEKCKTENH
;
A
#
# COMPACT_ATOMS: atom_id res chain seq x y z
N MET A 1 -4.86 14.50 14.46
CA MET A 1 -5.51 13.96 13.25
C MET A 1 -4.43 13.77 12.21
N GLY A 2 -4.37 12.59 11.57
CA GLY A 2 -3.42 12.36 10.47
C GLY A 2 -3.89 13.06 9.20
N THR A 3 -2.96 13.71 8.51
CA THR A 3 -3.16 14.34 7.19
C THR A 3 -2.23 13.68 6.18
N VAL A 4 -2.58 13.73 4.90
CA VAL A 4 -1.67 13.31 3.82
C VAL A 4 -0.56 14.36 3.68
N LEU A 5 0.65 13.92 3.32
CA LEU A 5 1.77 14.83 3.06
C LEU A 5 1.40 15.78 1.89
N PRO A 6 1.65 17.10 2.01
CA PRO A 6 1.20 18.10 1.02
C PRO A 6 1.74 17.90 -0.40
N TRP A 7 2.91 17.28 -0.54
CA TRP A 7 3.58 17.02 -1.81
C TRP A 7 3.26 15.65 -2.41
N VAL A 8 2.39 14.86 -1.76
CA VAL A 8 1.98 13.55 -2.22
C VAL A 8 0.58 13.64 -2.85
N ASN A 9 0.48 13.23 -4.10
CA ASN A 9 -0.77 13.21 -4.87
C ASN A 9 -1.37 11.80 -5.01
N TYR A 10 -1.00 10.88 -4.12
CA TYR A 10 -1.53 9.53 -4.08
C TYR A 10 -1.69 9.01 -2.65
N LEU A 11 -2.50 7.97 -2.47
CA LEU A 11 -2.62 7.26 -1.20
C LEU A 11 -2.25 5.80 -1.40
N GLU A 12 -1.31 5.28 -0.60
CA GLU A 12 -0.97 3.85 -0.61
C GLU A 12 -1.70 3.14 0.54
N ILE A 13 -2.46 2.09 0.20
CA ILE A 13 -3.16 1.21 1.13
C ILE A 13 -2.66 -0.21 0.91
N CYS A 14 -2.23 -0.88 1.97
CA CYS A 14 -1.78 -2.26 1.91
C CYS A 14 -2.92 -3.23 2.20
N THR A 15 -2.94 -4.38 1.53
CA THR A 15 -3.93 -5.43 1.77
C THR A 15 -3.36 -6.83 1.51
N ILE A 16 -4.03 -7.86 2.02
CA ILE A 16 -3.57 -9.24 1.92
C ILE A 16 -4.18 -9.91 0.70
N ASN A 17 -3.33 -10.46 -0.16
CA ASN A 17 -3.72 -11.08 -1.42
C ASN A 17 -4.73 -12.22 -1.21
N ASP A 18 -4.60 -13.01 -0.14
CA ASP A 18 -5.52 -14.09 0.21
C ASP A 18 -6.95 -13.60 0.50
N GLU A 19 -7.14 -12.33 0.85
CA GLU A 19 -8.48 -11.76 1.09
C GLU A 19 -9.14 -11.35 -0.23
N LEU A 20 -8.37 -10.73 -1.13
CA LEU A 20 -8.86 -10.30 -2.45
C LEU A 20 -9.05 -11.47 -3.42
N SER A 21 -8.16 -12.45 -3.41
CA SER A 21 -8.24 -13.64 -4.28
C SER A 21 -9.48 -14.51 -4.04
N ARG A 22 -10.18 -14.32 -2.91
CA ARG A 22 -11.47 -14.98 -2.63
C ARG A 22 -12.65 -14.32 -3.33
N MET A 23 -12.45 -13.13 -3.90
CA MET A 23 -13.47 -12.37 -4.61
C MET A 23 -13.21 -12.47 -6.12
N ASP A 24 -14.28 -12.45 -6.92
CA ASP A 24 -14.18 -12.31 -8.37
C ASP A 24 -13.59 -10.92 -8.70
N GLU A 25 -12.48 -10.86 -9.41
CA GLU A 25 -11.84 -9.59 -9.78
C GLU A 25 -12.77 -8.71 -10.61
N ALA A 26 -13.59 -9.32 -11.49
CA ALA A 26 -14.58 -8.57 -12.25
C ALA A 26 -15.68 -7.98 -11.35
N PHE A 27 -15.99 -8.62 -10.22
CA PHE A 27 -16.89 -8.08 -9.22
C PHE A 27 -16.29 -6.87 -8.50
N ILE A 28 -15.02 -6.93 -8.10
CA ILE A 28 -14.32 -5.79 -7.49
C ILE A 28 -14.33 -4.60 -8.46
N PHE A 29 -13.94 -4.81 -9.73
CA PHE A 29 -13.92 -3.75 -10.73
C PHE A 29 -15.30 -3.12 -10.95
N ARG A 30 -16.38 -3.92 -10.92
CA ARG A 30 -17.75 -3.40 -11.02
C ARG A 30 -18.13 -2.52 -9.83
N ILE A 31 -17.73 -2.88 -8.61
CA ILE A 31 -18.00 -2.06 -7.41
C ILE A 31 -17.36 -0.69 -7.56
N PHE A 32 -16.06 -0.64 -7.85
CA PHE A 32 -15.35 0.64 -8.01
C PHE A 32 -15.94 1.46 -9.17
N LYS A 33 -16.21 0.82 -10.31
CA LYS A 33 -16.82 1.48 -11.47
C LYS A 33 -18.20 2.09 -11.14
N SER A 34 -18.99 1.44 -10.29
CA SER A 34 -20.30 1.98 -9.84
C SER A 34 -20.17 3.27 -9.05
N GLN A 35 -18.99 3.57 -8.52
CA GLN A 35 -18.65 4.77 -7.77
C GLN A 35 -17.83 5.77 -8.60
N HIS A 36 -17.82 5.65 -9.93
CA HIS A 36 -17.01 6.47 -10.85
C HIS A 36 -15.48 6.33 -10.64
N LEU A 37 -15.05 5.22 -10.05
CA LEU A 37 -13.64 4.88 -9.88
C LEU A 37 -13.23 3.83 -10.92
N ARG A 38 -12.08 4.07 -11.57
CA ARG A 38 -11.47 3.12 -12.48
C ARG A 38 -10.31 2.42 -11.80
N MET A 39 -10.29 1.09 -11.91
CA MET A 39 -9.29 0.22 -11.33
C MET A 39 -8.50 -0.51 -12.42
N SER A 40 -7.19 -0.63 -12.27
CA SER A 40 -6.33 -1.44 -13.12
C SER A 40 -5.31 -2.22 -12.29
N TYR A 41 -4.92 -3.41 -12.75
CA TYR A 41 -3.98 -4.27 -12.04
C TYR A 41 -2.61 -4.29 -12.72
N ILE A 42 -1.56 -3.94 -11.98
CA ILE A 42 -0.17 -4.06 -12.39
C ILE A 42 0.38 -5.39 -11.86
N SER A 43 0.27 -6.44 -12.68
CA SER A 43 0.67 -7.80 -12.29
C SER A 43 2.17 -7.98 -12.03
N SER A 44 3.02 -7.08 -12.56
CA SER A 44 4.47 -7.08 -12.29
C SER A 44 4.81 -6.71 -10.86
N GLU A 45 4.05 -5.76 -10.30
CA GLU A 45 4.28 -5.18 -8.98
C GLU A 45 3.31 -5.70 -7.92
N GLY A 46 2.20 -6.35 -8.33
CA GLY A 46 1.16 -6.76 -7.40
C GLY A 46 0.40 -5.58 -6.82
N VAL A 47 0.07 -4.59 -7.66
CA VAL A 47 -0.56 -3.34 -7.22
C VAL A 47 -1.80 -3.08 -8.06
N TYR A 48 -2.91 -2.72 -7.41
CA TYR A 48 -4.02 -2.10 -8.09
C TYR A 48 -3.90 -0.58 -8.06
N LEU A 49 -4.07 0.05 -9.21
CA LEU A 49 -4.22 1.50 -9.32
C LEU A 49 -5.69 1.83 -9.41
N VAL A 50 -6.15 2.74 -8.56
CA VAL A 50 -7.52 3.24 -8.51
C VAL A 50 -7.47 4.75 -8.69
N HIS A 51 -8.22 5.26 -9.65
CA HIS A 51 -8.33 6.71 -9.86
C HIS A 51 -9.79 7.08 -10.13
N ASP A 52 -10.14 8.31 -9.79
CA ASP A 52 -11.41 8.90 -10.17
C ASP A 52 -11.38 9.25 -11.66
N GLU A 53 -12.40 8.84 -12.42
CA GLU A 53 -12.47 9.16 -13.85
C GLU A 53 -12.70 10.67 -14.12
N THR A 54 -13.15 11.41 -13.11
CA THR A 54 -13.52 12.82 -13.20
C THR A 54 -12.42 13.78 -12.76
N VAL A 55 -11.36 13.27 -12.12
CA VAL A 55 -10.27 14.09 -11.56
C VAL A 55 -8.91 13.59 -12.06
N ASN A 56 -8.03 14.50 -12.48
CA ASN A 56 -6.71 14.14 -12.99
C ASN A 56 -5.73 13.61 -11.92
N GLU A 57 -5.95 13.95 -10.64
CA GLU A 57 -5.21 13.51 -9.45
C GLU A 57 -6.18 13.61 -8.25
N PRO A 58 -6.16 12.78 -7.17
CA PRO A 58 -5.14 11.82 -6.74
C PRO A 58 -5.45 10.33 -7.01
N GLU A 59 -4.40 9.53 -7.11
CA GLU A 59 -4.42 8.08 -7.33
C GLU A 59 -4.39 7.30 -6.00
N ILE A 60 -5.16 6.22 -5.88
CA ILE A 60 -5.03 5.26 -4.77
C ILE A 60 -4.29 4.02 -5.29
N LYS A 61 -3.28 3.59 -4.55
CA LYS A 61 -2.52 2.36 -4.80
C LYS A 61 -2.90 1.33 -3.75
N LEU A 62 -3.48 0.22 -4.19
CA LEU A 62 -3.69 -0.96 -3.32
C LEU A 62 -2.53 -1.92 -3.52
N VAL A 63 -1.60 -1.96 -2.56
CA VAL A 63 -0.41 -2.80 -2.62
C VAL A 63 -0.69 -4.14 -1.94
N LEU A 64 -0.46 -5.22 -2.67
CA LEU A 64 -0.81 -6.56 -2.21
C LEU A 64 0.38 -7.25 -1.56
N PHE A 65 0.12 -7.88 -0.42
CA PHE A 65 1.08 -8.72 0.31
C PHE A 65 0.57 -10.15 0.45
N GLU A 66 1.47 -11.13 0.40
CA GLU A 66 1.17 -12.54 0.66
C GLU A 66 2.09 -13.08 1.75
N LYS A 67 1.61 -14.06 2.51
CA LYS A 67 2.46 -14.78 3.48
C LYS A 67 3.35 -15.75 2.72
N ASP A 68 4.66 -15.56 2.84
CA ASP A 68 5.64 -16.48 2.29
C ASP A 68 5.72 -17.75 3.14
N SER A 69 5.63 -18.91 2.49
CA SER A 69 5.61 -20.21 3.17
C SER A 69 6.97 -20.62 3.74
N VAL A 70 8.07 -20.07 3.23
CA VAL A 70 9.44 -20.44 3.62
C VAL A 70 9.89 -19.62 4.84
N THR A 71 9.73 -18.30 4.77
CA THR A 71 10.18 -17.36 5.81
C THR A 71 9.10 -17.09 6.85
N SER A 72 7.85 -17.47 6.59
CA SER A 72 6.68 -17.12 7.41
C SER A 72 6.45 -15.62 7.58
N GLN A 73 7.06 -14.78 6.74
CA GLN A 73 6.86 -13.33 6.69
C GLN A 73 5.87 -12.95 5.59
N TYR A 74 5.26 -11.77 5.70
CA TYR A 74 4.55 -11.18 4.58
C TYR A 74 5.53 -10.49 3.64
N ARG A 75 5.27 -10.54 2.33
CA ARG A 75 6.10 -9.89 1.30
C ARG A 75 5.25 -9.37 0.15
N ARG A 76 5.76 -8.41 -0.62
CA ARG A 76 5.08 -7.90 -1.82
C ARG A 76 4.83 -9.00 -2.84
N VAL A 77 3.65 -9.02 -3.44
CA VAL A 77 3.33 -9.92 -4.56
C VAL A 77 3.75 -9.30 -5.90
N GLY A 78 3.36 -9.92 -7.01
CA GLY A 78 3.75 -9.51 -8.36
C GLY A 78 4.86 -10.40 -8.90
N TRP A 79 4.85 -10.65 -10.21
CA TRP A 79 5.75 -11.65 -10.78
C TRP A 79 7.22 -11.26 -10.66
N ARG A 80 7.56 -9.96 -10.65
CA ARG A 80 8.95 -9.49 -10.46
C ARG A 80 9.45 -9.82 -9.07
N ASN A 81 8.63 -9.59 -8.05
CA ASN A 81 8.93 -9.89 -6.66
C ASN A 81 9.05 -11.40 -6.40
N ARG A 82 8.36 -12.23 -7.18
CA ARG A 82 8.49 -13.70 -7.12
C ARG A 82 9.82 -14.23 -7.68
N LEU A 83 10.52 -13.46 -8.51
CA LEU A 83 11.86 -13.81 -8.99
C LEU A 83 12.94 -13.47 -7.96
N VAL A 84 12.63 -12.66 -6.96
CA VAL A 84 13.54 -12.28 -5.88
C VAL A 84 13.57 -13.40 -4.83
N PRO A 85 14.76 -13.79 -4.32
CA PRO A 85 14.86 -14.77 -3.25
C PRO A 85 14.01 -14.39 -2.02
N PRO A 86 13.31 -15.36 -1.38
CA PRO A 86 12.39 -15.07 -0.26
C PRO A 86 13.03 -14.34 0.93
N ASN A 87 14.34 -14.49 1.13
CA ASN A 87 15.10 -13.87 2.21
C ASN A 87 15.63 -12.45 1.89
N SER A 88 15.42 -11.95 0.67
CA SER A 88 15.85 -10.60 0.28
C SER A 88 14.85 -9.52 0.71
N CYS A 89 14.56 -9.44 2.02
CA CYS A 89 13.50 -8.61 2.59
C CYS A 89 13.60 -7.11 2.21
N ALA A 90 14.81 -6.58 2.04
CA ALA A 90 15.01 -5.20 1.60
C ALA A 90 14.47 -4.91 0.19
N ALA A 91 14.45 -5.91 -0.70
CA ALA A 91 13.99 -5.76 -2.09
C ALA A 91 12.49 -6.00 -2.25
N ILE A 92 11.90 -6.85 -1.40
CA ILE A 92 10.49 -7.28 -1.47
C ILE A 92 9.64 -6.80 -0.28
N HIS A 93 10.21 -5.91 0.54
CA HIS A 93 9.58 -5.26 1.68
C HIS A 93 8.89 -6.24 2.62
N CYS A 94 9.63 -7.25 3.11
CA CYS A 94 9.04 -8.25 3.99
C CYS A 94 8.80 -7.70 5.40
N PHE A 95 7.73 -8.15 6.06
CA PHE A 95 7.44 -7.80 7.46
C PHE A 95 6.84 -8.98 8.26
N PRO A 96 7.01 -9.01 9.59
CA PRO A 96 6.55 -10.11 10.42
C PRO A 96 5.01 -10.12 10.61
N PRO A 97 4.37 -11.30 10.69
CA PRO A 97 2.91 -11.41 10.82
C PRO A 97 2.29 -10.68 12.02
N MET A 98 3.04 -10.57 13.13
CA MET A 98 2.55 -9.93 14.36
C MET A 98 2.11 -8.47 14.15
N LEU A 99 2.71 -7.75 13.18
CA LEU A 99 2.35 -6.36 12.90
C LEU A 99 0.95 -6.21 12.30
N ILE A 100 0.40 -7.26 11.71
CA ILE A 100 -0.93 -7.24 11.10
C ILE A 100 -1.89 -8.28 11.70
N GLU A 101 -1.54 -8.85 12.85
CA GLU A 101 -2.39 -9.82 13.53
C GLU A 101 -3.71 -9.17 13.96
N LYS A 102 -4.84 -9.77 13.56
CA LYS A 102 -6.17 -9.24 13.85
C LYS A 102 -6.52 -9.38 15.34
N PRO A 103 -7.33 -8.47 15.91
CA PRO A 103 -7.89 -7.26 15.28
C PRO A 103 -6.84 -6.17 15.12
N LEU A 104 -6.84 -5.49 13.98
CA LEU A 104 -5.97 -4.34 13.74
C LEU A 104 -6.46 -3.14 14.59
N PRO A 105 -5.54 -2.35 15.16
CA PRO A 105 -5.88 -1.04 15.70
C PRO A 105 -6.56 -0.14 14.65
N VAL A 106 -7.40 0.78 15.11
CA VAL A 106 -8.05 1.78 14.27
C VAL A 106 -7.41 3.14 14.51
N SER A 107 -7.21 3.91 13.45
CA SER A 107 -6.73 5.29 13.48
C SER A 107 -7.59 6.19 12.59
N THR A 108 -7.52 7.50 12.80
CA THR A 108 -8.27 8.48 12.00
C THR A 108 -7.36 9.17 10.99
N LEU A 109 -7.67 9.00 9.70
CA LEU A 109 -7.04 9.67 8.57
C LEU A 109 -8.11 10.42 7.78
N LEU A 110 -7.95 11.73 7.54
CA LEU A 110 -8.92 12.55 6.79
C LEU A 110 -10.37 12.42 7.31
N ASN A 111 -10.56 12.35 8.63
CA ASN A 111 -11.85 12.11 9.30
C ASN A 111 -12.51 10.75 9.00
N ILE A 112 -11.76 9.80 8.43
CA ILE A 112 -12.18 8.42 8.19
C ILE A 112 -11.43 7.50 9.17
N GLU A 113 -12.14 6.55 9.75
CA GLU A 113 -11.54 5.48 10.55
C GLU A 113 -10.94 4.41 9.64
N ILE A 114 -9.64 4.16 9.78
CA ILE A 114 -8.91 3.17 8.98
C ILE A 114 -8.21 2.16 9.91
N SER A 115 -8.16 0.90 9.47
CA SER A 115 -7.33 -0.11 10.15
C SER A 115 -5.87 0.16 9.87
N VAL A 116 -5.04 0.16 10.92
CA VAL A 116 -3.60 0.40 10.82
C VAL A 116 -2.82 -0.77 11.42
N PRO A 117 -1.57 -0.99 10.96
CA PRO A 117 -0.68 -1.96 11.58
C PRO A 117 -0.43 -1.68 13.06
N ARG A 118 -0.11 -2.73 13.82
CA ARG A 118 0.32 -2.63 15.21
C ARG A 118 1.63 -1.87 15.30
N GLU A 119 1.92 -1.36 16.50
CA GLU A 119 3.20 -0.72 16.82
C GLU A 119 3.50 0.55 16.00
N LYS A 120 2.45 1.17 15.43
CA LYS A 120 2.43 2.48 14.77
C LYS A 120 3.45 2.60 13.62
N GLU A 121 4.69 2.95 13.96
CA GLU A 121 5.79 3.24 13.04
C GLU A 121 6.61 1.98 12.71
N GLU A 122 6.47 0.91 13.48
CA GLU A 122 7.30 -0.28 13.32
C GLU A 122 7.22 -0.87 11.91
N ILE A 123 6.03 -0.92 11.31
CA ILE A 123 5.87 -1.39 9.92
C ILE A 123 6.61 -0.50 8.90
N GLN A 124 6.76 0.80 9.18
CA GLN A 124 7.45 1.71 8.28
C GLN A 124 8.92 1.34 8.15
N LYS A 125 9.54 0.80 9.21
CA LYS A 125 10.93 0.32 9.16
C LYS A 125 11.15 -0.84 8.19
N TYR A 126 10.10 -1.61 7.89
CA TYR A 126 10.16 -2.71 6.93
C TYR A 126 9.84 -2.24 5.51
N LEU A 127 8.94 -1.26 5.36
CA LEU A 127 8.51 -0.74 4.07
C LEU A 127 9.44 0.36 3.52
N PHE A 128 10.13 1.08 4.39
CA PHE A 128 10.97 2.25 4.11
C PHE A 128 12.28 2.16 4.91
N PRO A 129 13.10 1.11 4.71
CA PRO A 129 14.21 0.80 5.60
C PRO A 129 15.26 1.92 5.74
N ASP A 130 15.43 2.73 4.69
CA ASP A 130 16.47 3.76 4.61
C ASP A 130 16.02 5.15 5.09
N ASP A 131 14.71 5.38 5.20
CA ASP A 131 14.13 6.71 5.39
C ASP A 131 12.82 6.76 6.17
N TRP A 132 12.41 5.68 6.84
CA TRP A 132 11.16 5.61 7.63
C TRP A 132 10.97 6.74 8.65
N TRP A 133 12.04 7.41 9.10
CA TRP A 133 12.00 8.49 10.09
C TRP A 133 12.00 9.90 9.46
N LYS A 134 11.92 10.02 8.14
CA LYS A 134 12.05 11.29 7.42
C LYS A 134 10.82 11.56 6.57
N ASP A 135 10.27 12.77 6.73
CA ASP A 135 9.38 13.35 5.74
C ASP A 135 10.24 13.89 4.58
N ILE A 136 10.37 13.10 3.51
CA ILE A 136 11.14 13.51 2.32
C ILE A 136 10.23 14.24 1.35
N GLU A 137 10.34 15.56 1.33
CA GLU A 137 9.76 16.39 0.28
C GLU A 137 10.57 16.25 -1.02
N PRO A 138 9.93 15.91 -2.16
CA PRO A 138 10.59 15.88 -3.46
C PRO A 138 11.18 17.25 -3.81
N GLU A 139 12.38 17.29 -4.41
CA GLU A 139 13.04 18.56 -4.80
C GLU A 139 12.14 19.47 -5.64
N LYS A 140 11.31 18.89 -6.54
CA LYS A 140 10.35 19.63 -7.36
C LYS A 140 9.25 20.36 -6.58
N CYS A 141 9.03 20.00 -5.31
CA CYS A 141 8.00 20.55 -4.44
C CYS A 141 8.57 21.58 -3.44
N LYS A 142 9.88 21.53 -3.17
CA LYS A 142 10.60 22.56 -2.42
C LYS A 142 10.62 23.83 -3.27
N THR A 143 9.63 24.69 -3.06
CA THR A 143 9.32 25.88 -3.88
C THR A 143 10.54 26.59 -4.50
N GLU A 144 10.45 26.84 -5.81
CA GLU A 144 11.06 28.01 -6.45
C GLU A 144 10.64 29.24 -5.63
N ASN A 145 11.61 29.89 -4.97
CA ASN A 145 11.39 31.13 -4.24
C ASN A 145 10.92 32.21 -5.21
N HIS A 146 9.65 32.60 -5.13
CA HIS A 146 9.15 33.86 -5.69
C HIS A 146 8.92 34.87 -4.57
#